data_AF-A0AA40LIW8-F1
#
_entry.id   AF-A0AA40LIW8-F1
#
_cell.length_a   1.000
_cell.length_b   1.000
_cell.length_c   1.000
_cell.angle_alpha   90.00
_cell.angle_beta   90.00
_cell.angle_gamma   90.00
#
_symmetry.space_group_name_H-M   'P 1'
#
loop_
_entity.id
_entity.type
_entity.pdbx_description
1 polymer ?
#
loop_
_entity_poly.entity_id
_entity_poly.type
_entity_poly.pdbx_seq_one_letter_code
_entity_poly.pdbx_strand_id
1 'polypeptide(L)'
;MLPPRTALLLTLVLAAGFLGLGARRPPQRPSPISAIQPKAGFDAQQFAGTWFLAAVASSCRFLQEQGHRAEATAVKVAPQGAAMAVNTFQKLDGICWQVRQLYRDTKVPGRFLLQARGARGDVQVVVGETDYQSFAILYLERARRLSVKLYVRSLPVDDSAVSTFEQSVQGANLTEDHILYFPKYGECPPGPRGLPALCGPCPGHTDPCLAPRFL
;
A
#
# COMPACT_ATOMS: atom_id res chain seq x y z
N MET A 1 28.36 -60.81 63.46
CA MET A 1 28.32 -59.89 62.32
C MET A 1 26.88 -59.64 61.95
N LEU A 2 26.37 -58.44 62.24
CA LEU A 2 25.02 -57.97 61.92
C LEU A 2 25.21 -56.62 61.20
N PRO A 3 24.64 -56.37 60.01
CA PRO A 3 24.81 -55.08 59.35
C PRO A 3 23.83 -54.05 59.94
N PRO A 4 24.24 -52.78 60.03
CA PRO A 4 23.40 -51.71 60.56
C PRO A 4 22.46 -51.14 59.49
N ARG A 5 21.38 -50.56 60.02
CA ARG A 5 20.32 -49.82 59.33
C ARG A 5 20.83 -48.52 58.69
N THR A 6 19.94 -47.98 57.86
CA THR A 6 19.72 -46.56 57.53
C THR A 6 20.64 -45.91 56.49
N ALA A 7 20.09 -45.73 55.28
CA ALA A 7 20.44 -44.64 54.39
C ALA A 7 19.15 -44.05 53.77
N LEU A 8 18.70 -42.94 54.38
CA LEU A 8 18.15 -41.75 53.76
C LEU A 8 17.12 -41.90 52.61
N LEU A 9 15.83 -41.88 52.97
CA LEU A 9 14.74 -41.43 52.09
C LEU A 9 14.53 -39.93 52.33
N LEU A 10 15.09 -39.06 51.47
CA LEU A 10 14.75 -37.63 51.42
C LEU A 10 15.17 -37.04 50.08
N THR A 11 14.19 -36.71 49.23
CA THR A 11 13.97 -35.38 48.64
C THR A 11 12.82 -35.46 47.65
N LEU A 12 11.61 -35.27 48.18
CA LEU A 12 10.42 -34.93 47.39
C LEU A 12 10.22 -33.41 47.48
N VAL A 13 9.65 -32.85 46.42
CA VAL A 13 9.14 -31.47 46.27
C VAL A 13 10.18 -30.43 45.85
N LEU A 14 10.17 -30.09 44.55
CA LEU A 14 10.22 -28.72 44.01
C LEU A 14 10.12 -28.80 42.46
N ALA A 15 8.94 -29.17 41.96
CA ALA A 15 8.62 -29.08 40.52
C ALA A 15 7.16 -28.70 40.31
N ALA A 16 6.68 -27.68 41.04
CA ALA A 16 5.36 -27.10 40.83
C ALA A 16 5.50 -25.58 40.87
N GLY A 17 6.04 -24.99 39.80
CA GLY A 17 6.30 -23.55 39.81
C GLY A 17 6.71 -22.93 38.49
N PHE A 18 6.31 -23.45 37.32
CA PHE A 18 6.58 -22.76 36.04
C PHE A 18 5.40 -22.76 35.05
N LEU A 19 4.18 -23.02 35.51
CA LEU A 19 2.97 -22.77 34.70
C LEU A 19 2.43 -21.39 35.08
N GLY A 20 2.84 -20.33 34.37
CA GLY A 20 2.17 -19.04 34.59
C GLY A 20 2.70 -17.78 33.93
N LEU A 21 3.94 -17.74 33.41
CA LEU A 21 4.34 -16.61 32.56
C LEU A 21 4.08 -16.97 31.09
N GLY A 22 2.80 -16.96 30.72
CA GLY A 22 2.45 -16.73 29.32
C GLY A 22 3.09 -15.41 28.92
N ALA A 23 4.10 -15.47 28.05
CA ALA A 23 4.78 -14.30 27.52
C ALA A 23 3.72 -13.35 26.94
N ARG A 24 3.35 -12.31 27.71
CA ARG A 24 2.49 -11.25 27.19
C ARG A 24 3.26 -10.63 26.04
N ARG A 25 2.77 -10.86 24.80
CA ARG A 25 3.31 -10.19 23.62
C ARG A 25 3.34 -8.69 23.94
N PRO A 26 4.50 -8.02 23.80
CA PRO A 26 4.55 -6.58 24.00
C PRO A 26 3.51 -5.91 23.09
N PRO A 27 2.85 -4.83 23.54
CA PRO A 27 1.85 -4.13 22.75
C PRO A 27 2.45 -3.78 21.39
N GLN A 28 1.85 -4.30 20.32
CA GLN A 28 2.32 -4.05 18.97
C GLN A 28 2.12 -2.56 18.66
N ARG A 29 3.15 -1.89 18.13
CA ARG A 29 3.03 -0.50 17.69
C ARG A 29 1.87 -0.37 16.69
N PRO A 30 1.06 0.70 16.79
CA PRO A 30 0.04 1.01 15.77
C PRO A 30 0.64 1.10 14.37
N SER A 31 -0.15 0.81 13.33
CA SER A 31 0.31 0.98 11.95
C SER A 31 0.46 2.46 11.63
N PRO A 32 1.53 2.91 10.96
CA PRO A 32 1.66 4.30 10.51
C PRO A 32 0.39 4.87 9.85
N ILE A 33 -0.27 4.10 8.99
CA ILE A 33 -1.47 4.51 8.26
C ILE A 33 -2.73 4.66 9.13
N SER A 34 -2.71 4.11 10.35
CA SER A 34 -3.84 4.27 11.28
C SER A 34 -3.97 5.71 11.78
N ALA A 35 -2.88 6.47 11.81
CA ALA A 35 -2.88 7.88 12.21
C ALA A 35 -3.39 8.83 11.10
N ILE A 36 -3.35 8.38 9.84
CA ILE A 36 -3.79 9.17 8.69
C ILE A 36 -5.31 9.29 8.69
N GLN A 37 -5.84 10.50 8.66
CA GLN A 37 -7.28 10.72 8.56
C GLN A 37 -7.75 10.59 7.10
N PRO A 38 -8.80 9.82 6.81
CA PRO A 38 -9.40 9.82 5.47
C PRO A 38 -10.11 11.15 5.19
N LYS A 39 -10.29 11.47 3.90
CA LYS A 39 -11.11 12.60 3.45
C LYS A 39 -12.48 12.56 4.14
N ALA A 40 -12.79 13.62 4.88
CA ALA A 40 -14.09 13.76 5.52
C ALA A 40 -15.21 13.73 4.46
N GLY A 41 -16.22 12.89 4.68
CA GLY A 41 -17.31 12.70 3.74
C GLY A 41 -16.86 12.18 2.38
N PHE A 42 -15.84 11.30 2.33
CA PHE A 42 -15.36 10.71 1.09
C PHE A 42 -16.51 10.15 0.23
N ASP A 43 -16.61 10.64 -1.00
CA ASP A 43 -17.61 10.24 -1.99
C ASP A 43 -16.94 9.50 -3.15
N ALA A 44 -17.19 8.19 -3.25
CA ALA A 44 -16.65 7.35 -4.30
C ALA A 44 -17.14 7.73 -5.70
N GLN A 45 -18.36 8.29 -5.82
CA GLN A 45 -18.93 8.71 -7.10
C GLN A 45 -18.20 9.93 -7.64
N GLN A 46 -17.91 10.92 -6.80
CA GLN A 46 -17.11 12.09 -7.18
C GLN A 46 -15.65 11.70 -7.46
N PHE A 47 -15.13 10.73 -6.71
CA PHE A 47 -13.77 10.20 -6.91
C PHE A 47 -13.60 9.35 -8.18
N ALA A 48 -14.71 8.88 -8.77
CA ALA A 48 -14.70 8.03 -9.96
C ALA A 48 -14.05 8.72 -11.17
N GLY A 49 -13.70 7.93 -12.19
CA GLY A 49 -13.14 8.41 -13.44
C GLY A 49 -11.62 8.21 -13.54
N THR A 50 -10.98 8.98 -14.40
CA THR A 50 -9.56 8.85 -14.70
C THR A 50 -8.72 9.74 -13.78
N TRP A 51 -7.57 9.21 -13.36
CA TRP A 51 -6.54 9.87 -12.56
C TRP A 51 -5.17 9.55 -13.16
N PHE A 52 -4.25 10.49 -13.17
CA PHE A 52 -2.86 10.31 -13.60
C PHE A 52 -1.96 10.31 -12.38
N LEU A 53 -1.08 9.32 -12.25
CA LEU A 53 -0.10 9.27 -11.17
C LEU A 53 1.01 10.28 -11.48
N ALA A 54 1.08 11.35 -10.69
CA ALA A 54 2.05 12.42 -10.86
C ALA A 54 3.33 12.19 -10.06
N ALA A 55 3.20 11.72 -8.81
CA ALA A 55 4.34 11.48 -7.93
C ALA A 55 4.08 10.37 -6.91
N VAL A 56 5.16 9.75 -6.43
CA VAL A 56 5.16 8.79 -5.31
C VAL A 56 6.29 9.15 -4.36
N ALA A 57 6.00 9.22 -3.07
CA ALA A 57 7.01 9.30 -2.02
C ALA A 57 7.09 7.97 -1.26
N SER A 58 8.28 7.38 -1.17
CA SER A 58 8.50 6.15 -0.42
C SER A 58 9.96 5.91 -0.07
N SER A 59 10.20 5.36 1.13
CA SER A 59 11.51 4.81 1.56
C SER A 59 11.88 3.48 0.89
N CYS A 60 11.16 3.09 -0.16
CA CYS A 60 11.44 1.84 -0.83
C CYS A 60 12.62 1.94 -1.78
N ARG A 61 13.63 1.11 -1.53
CA ARG A 61 14.86 1.05 -2.30
C ARG A 61 14.65 0.87 -3.81
N PHE A 62 13.73 0.00 -4.23
CA PHE A 62 13.46 -0.20 -5.66
C PHE A 62 12.95 1.07 -6.35
N LEU A 63 12.10 1.85 -5.67
CA LEU A 63 11.62 3.15 -6.17
C LEU A 63 12.80 4.12 -6.35
N GLN A 64 13.71 4.15 -5.39
CA GLN A 64 14.89 5.01 -5.42
C GLN A 64 15.86 4.62 -6.53
N GLU A 65 16.13 3.32 -6.72
CA GLU A 65 17.10 2.85 -7.70
C GLU A 65 16.54 2.81 -9.13
N GLN A 66 15.30 2.37 -9.31
CA GLN A 66 14.67 2.19 -10.63
C GLN A 66 13.77 3.36 -11.01
N GLY A 67 13.81 4.44 -10.24
CA GLY A 67 12.97 5.60 -10.44
C GLY A 67 13.09 6.26 -11.81
N HIS A 68 14.31 6.25 -12.36
CA HIS A 68 14.61 6.72 -13.72
C HIS A 68 13.86 5.96 -14.83
N ARG A 69 13.23 4.82 -14.51
CA ARG A 69 12.40 4.01 -15.42
C ARG A 69 10.92 4.12 -15.11
N ALA A 70 10.51 5.12 -14.34
CA ALA A 70 9.09 5.38 -14.12
C ALA A 70 8.42 5.70 -15.45
N GLU A 71 7.23 5.13 -15.63
CA GLU A 71 6.47 5.20 -16.87
C GLU A 71 5.14 5.87 -16.59
N ALA A 72 4.62 6.63 -17.56
CA ALA A 72 3.33 7.30 -17.44
C ALA A 72 2.25 6.29 -17.03
N THR A 73 1.57 6.60 -15.93
CA THR A 73 0.64 5.69 -15.27
C THR A 73 -0.70 6.39 -15.09
N ALA A 74 -1.74 5.85 -15.73
CA ALA A 74 -3.12 6.30 -15.57
C ALA A 74 -3.92 5.27 -14.78
N VAL A 75 -4.92 5.72 -14.02
CA VAL A 75 -5.79 4.88 -13.22
C VAL A 75 -7.23 5.26 -13.54
N LYS A 76 -8.07 4.26 -13.83
CA LYS A 76 -9.50 4.41 -13.96
C LYS A 76 -10.19 3.80 -12.75
N VAL A 77 -10.88 4.63 -11.99
CA VAL A 77 -11.62 4.27 -10.79
C VAL A 77 -13.11 4.18 -11.10
N ALA A 78 -13.75 3.10 -10.65
CA ALA A 78 -15.19 2.92 -10.74
C ALA A 78 -15.72 2.39 -9.40
N PRO A 79 -16.73 3.04 -8.79
CA PRO A 79 -17.39 2.53 -7.60
C PRO A 79 -18.04 1.17 -7.86
N GLN A 80 -17.95 0.27 -6.88
CA GLN A 80 -18.58 -1.05 -6.91
C GLN A 80 -19.19 -1.35 -5.53
N GLY A 81 -20.39 -0.80 -5.30
CA GLY A 81 -20.98 -0.76 -3.97
C GLY A 81 -20.13 0.11 -3.03
N ALA A 82 -19.75 -0.45 -1.87
CA ALA A 82 -18.84 0.21 -0.94
C ALA A 82 -17.35 0.07 -1.31
N ALA A 83 -17.02 -0.81 -2.27
CA ALA A 83 -15.67 -1.01 -2.78
C ALA A 83 -15.39 -0.11 -4.00
N MET A 84 -14.13 -0.01 -4.42
CA MET A 84 -13.74 0.64 -5.68
C MET A 84 -12.98 -0.33 -6.58
N ALA A 85 -13.43 -0.49 -7.82
CA ALA A 85 -12.66 -1.12 -8.88
C ALA A 85 -11.64 -0.11 -9.41
N VAL A 86 -10.36 -0.49 -9.40
CA VAL A 86 -9.23 0.36 -9.77
C VAL A 86 -8.46 -0.34 -10.88
N ASN A 87 -8.53 0.23 -12.09
CA ASN A 87 -7.82 -0.27 -13.25
C ASN A 87 -6.63 0.64 -13.55
N THR A 88 -5.42 0.12 -13.40
CA THR A 88 -4.20 0.86 -13.67
C THR A 88 -3.65 0.50 -15.04
N PHE A 89 -3.32 1.52 -15.82
CA PHE A 89 -2.75 1.44 -17.15
C PHE A 89 -1.33 2.00 -17.10
N GLN A 90 -0.36 1.19 -17.50
CA GLN A 90 1.04 1.57 -17.52
C GLN A 90 1.65 1.14 -18.84
N LYS A 91 2.41 2.04 -19.48
CA LYS A 91 3.22 1.68 -20.63
C LYS A 91 4.50 1.03 -20.14
N LEU A 92 4.88 -0.09 -20.74
CA LEU A 92 6.13 -0.79 -20.46
C LEU A 92 6.67 -1.33 -21.77
N ASP A 93 7.91 -0.94 -22.09
CA ASP A 93 8.59 -1.38 -23.31
C ASP A 93 7.76 -1.14 -24.58
N GLY A 94 7.04 -0.01 -24.61
CA GLY A 94 6.16 0.36 -25.73
C GLY A 94 4.77 -0.27 -25.69
N ILE A 95 4.51 -1.24 -24.82
CA ILE A 95 3.24 -1.97 -24.72
C ILE A 95 2.41 -1.45 -23.55
N CYS A 96 1.10 -1.32 -23.76
CA CYS A 96 0.17 -0.92 -22.72
C CYS A 96 -0.35 -2.09 -21.90
N TRP A 97 -0.04 -2.06 -20.61
CA TRP A 97 -0.46 -3.08 -19.65
C TRP A 97 -1.61 -2.56 -18.79
N GLN A 98 -2.57 -3.43 -18.52
CA GLN A 98 -3.68 -3.16 -17.61
C GLN A 98 -3.62 -4.08 -16.39
N VAL A 99 -3.65 -3.50 -15.20
CA VAL A 99 -3.82 -4.22 -13.93
C VAL A 99 -5.18 -3.88 -13.34
N ARG A 100 -5.95 -4.91 -12.97
CA ARG A 100 -7.26 -4.75 -12.33
C ARG A 100 -7.16 -5.05 -10.85
N GLN A 101 -7.58 -4.10 -10.03
CA GLN A 101 -7.53 -4.16 -8.58
C GLN A 101 -8.91 -3.87 -7.99
N LEU A 102 -9.23 -4.47 -6.85
CA LEU A 102 -10.44 -4.19 -6.10
C LEU A 102 -10.05 -3.67 -4.71
N TYR A 103 -10.35 -2.40 -4.46
CA TYR A 103 -10.13 -1.73 -3.20
C TYR A 103 -11.35 -1.99 -2.34
N ARG A 104 -11.24 -2.98 -1.46
CA ARG A 104 -12.35 -3.46 -0.64
C ARG A 104 -12.66 -2.47 0.46
N ASP A 105 -13.95 -2.35 0.78
CA ASP A 105 -14.43 -1.54 1.88
C ASP A 105 -13.86 -2.03 3.23
N THR A 106 -13.57 -1.08 4.12
CA THR A 106 -13.17 -1.33 5.51
C THR A 106 -14.19 -0.81 6.52
N LYS A 107 -15.40 -0.44 6.05
CA LYS A 107 -16.50 0.21 6.79
C LYS A 107 -16.23 1.65 7.19
N VAL A 108 -15.03 2.17 6.90
CA VAL A 108 -14.67 3.58 7.10
C VAL A 108 -14.53 4.23 5.73
N PRO A 109 -15.41 5.17 5.35
CA PRO A 109 -15.32 5.87 4.07
C PRO A 109 -13.93 6.46 3.83
N GLY A 110 -13.40 6.27 2.62
CA GLY A 110 -12.05 6.72 2.26
C GLY A 110 -10.93 5.77 2.70
N ARG A 111 -11.21 4.71 3.45
CA ARG A 111 -10.26 3.64 3.79
C ARG A 111 -10.60 2.35 3.06
N PHE A 112 -9.59 1.77 2.42
CA PHE A 112 -9.75 0.55 1.63
C PHE A 112 -8.66 -0.47 1.95
N LEU A 113 -8.97 -1.73 1.67
CA LEU A 113 -8.03 -2.83 1.74
C LEU A 113 -7.85 -3.44 0.36
N LEU A 114 -6.61 -3.48 -0.09
CA LEU A 114 -6.20 -4.15 -1.29
C LEU A 114 -5.55 -5.49 -0.90
N GLN A 115 -6.30 -6.57 -1.11
CA GLN A 115 -5.82 -7.91 -0.82
C GLN A 115 -4.73 -8.31 -1.80
N ALA A 116 -3.63 -8.78 -1.26
CA ALA A 116 -2.52 -9.23 -2.07
C ALA A 116 -2.64 -10.72 -2.43
N ARG A 117 -2.23 -11.07 -3.66
CA ARG A 117 -2.19 -12.48 -4.09
C ARG A 117 -0.88 -13.14 -3.63
N GLY A 118 -0.98 -14.32 -3.04
CA GLY A 118 0.15 -15.12 -2.57
C GLY A 118 0.78 -14.61 -1.27
N ALA A 119 2.08 -14.82 -1.06
CA ALA A 119 2.81 -14.43 0.15
C ALA A 119 2.99 -12.90 0.32
N ARG A 120 2.43 -12.11 -0.59
CA ARG A 120 2.48 -10.66 -0.57
C ARG A 120 1.43 -10.22 0.47
N GLY A 121 1.85 -9.53 1.53
CA GLY A 121 0.90 -9.04 2.54
C GLY A 121 -0.04 -7.97 1.99
N ASP A 122 -1.20 -7.83 2.61
CA ASP A 122 -2.23 -6.85 2.23
C ASP A 122 -1.74 -5.40 2.26
N VAL A 123 -2.39 -4.55 1.47
CA VAL A 123 -2.10 -3.12 1.38
C VAL A 123 -3.30 -2.34 1.89
N GLN A 124 -3.08 -1.56 2.94
CA GLN A 124 -4.08 -0.58 3.38
C GLN A 124 -3.95 0.67 2.52
N VAL A 125 -5.09 1.23 2.12
CA VAL A 125 -5.15 2.45 1.31
C VAL A 125 -6.05 3.45 2.00
N VAL A 126 -5.63 4.71 2.07
CA VAL A 126 -6.42 5.82 2.59
C VAL A 126 -6.39 6.96 1.58
N VAL A 127 -7.57 7.42 1.16
CA VAL A 127 -7.70 8.69 0.44
C VAL A 127 -7.65 9.80 1.49
N GLY A 128 -6.51 10.48 1.60
CA GLY A 128 -6.29 11.50 2.62
C GLY A 128 -6.92 12.83 2.22
N GLU A 129 -6.37 13.43 1.16
CA GLU A 129 -6.81 14.74 0.67
C GLU A 129 -7.24 14.63 -0.80
N THR A 130 -8.33 15.29 -1.15
CA THR A 130 -8.78 15.41 -2.54
C THR A 130 -9.88 16.47 -2.63
N ASP A 131 -9.92 17.17 -3.75
CA ASP A 131 -11.02 18.03 -4.17
C ASP A 131 -11.92 17.36 -5.23
N TYR A 132 -11.64 16.09 -5.55
CA TYR A 132 -12.25 15.26 -6.60
C TYR A 132 -12.03 15.73 -8.05
N GLN A 133 -11.70 17.01 -8.27
CA GLN A 133 -11.68 17.68 -9.57
C GLN A 133 -10.28 17.94 -10.12
N SER A 134 -9.27 18.10 -9.27
CA SER A 134 -7.91 18.41 -9.72
C SER A 134 -6.90 17.41 -9.18
N PHE A 135 -6.94 17.08 -7.89
CA PHE A 135 -5.92 16.24 -7.26
C PHE A 135 -6.48 15.26 -6.21
N ALA A 136 -5.68 14.25 -5.92
CA ALA A 136 -5.88 13.34 -4.81
C ALA A 136 -4.56 12.84 -4.24
N ILE A 137 -4.44 12.86 -2.91
CA ILE A 137 -3.31 12.33 -2.15
C ILE A 137 -3.77 11.06 -1.45
N LEU A 138 -3.13 9.94 -1.82
CA LEU A 138 -3.41 8.63 -1.26
C LEU A 138 -2.23 8.16 -0.43
N TYR A 139 -2.53 7.60 0.74
CA TYR A 139 -1.58 6.91 1.59
C TYR A 139 -1.74 5.41 1.41
N LEU A 140 -0.64 4.71 1.20
CA LEU A 140 -0.62 3.26 1.11
C LEU A 140 0.37 2.71 2.11
N GLU A 141 -0.05 1.70 2.87
CA GLU A 141 0.83 0.98 3.78
C GLU A 141 0.85 -0.50 3.45
N ARG A 142 2.07 -1.01 3.31
CA ARG A 142 2.33 -2.44 3.18
C ARG A 142 3.50 -2.82 4.06
N ALA A 143 3.35 -3.90 4.83
CA ALA A 143 4.39 -4.37 5.75
C ALA A 143 4.95 -3.25 6.64
N ARG A 144 4.08 -2.38 7.18
CA ARG A 144 4.41 -1.22 8.02
C ARG A 144 5.27 -0.14 7.34
N ARG A 145 5.39 -0.17 6.01
CA ARG A 145 6.02 0.89 5.22
C ARG A 145 4.94 1.74 4.57
N LEU A 146 4.91 3.01 4.95
CA LEU A 146 4.01 4.01 4.41
C LEU A 146 4.58 4.58 3.10
N SER A 147 3.70 4.90 2.17
CA SER A 147 4.00 5.61 0.93
C SER A 147 2.87 6.59 0.65
N VAL A 148 3.20 7.70 0.00
CA VAL A 148 2.26 8.76 -0.38
C VAL A 148 2.24 8.84 -1.89
N LYS A 149 1.07 8.96 -2.50
CA LYS A 149 0.90 9.08 -3.95
C LYS A 149 0.07 10.30 -4.29
N LEU A 150 0.57 11.10 -5.22
CA LEU A 150 -0.17 12.21 -5.82
C LEU A 150 -0.79 11.76 -7.14
N TYR A 151 -2.09 11.88 -7.23
CA TYR A 151 -2.88 11.71 -8.44
C TYR A 151 -3.46 13.05 -8.88
N VAL A 152 -3.57 13.26 -10.19
CA VAL A 152 -4.19 14.44 -10.79
C VAL A 152 -5.20 14.10 -11.87
N ARG A 153 -6.16 14.98 -12.14
CA ARG A 153 -7.14 14.80 -13.23
C ARG A 153 -6.59 15.18 -14.59
N SER A 154 -5.64 16.11 -14.64
CA SER A 154 -5.01 16.62 -15.86
C SER A 154 -3.56 16.98 -15.60
N LEU A 155 -2.77 17.04 -16.68
CA LEU A 155 -1.39 17.48 -16.67
C LEU A 155 -1.26 18.79 -17.46
N PRO A 156 -0.36 19.72 -17.08
CA PRO A 156 0.59 19.63 -15.96
C PRO A 156 -0.08 19.72 -14.59
N VAL A 157 0.64 19.30 -13.55
CA VAL A 157 0.21 19.36 -12.15
C VAL A 157 0.26 20.80 -11.66
N ASP A 158 -0.78 21.26 -10.96
CA ASP A 158 -0.81 22.59 -10.34
C ASP A 158 0.15 22.67 -9.14
N ASP A 159 0.83 23.81 -8.97
CA ASP A 159 1.80 24.03 -7.88
C ASP A 159 1.17 23.88 -6.49
N SER A 160 -0.13 24.19 -6.36
CA SER A 160 -0.88 23.99 -5.12
C SER A 160 -0.99 22.50 -4.76
N ALA A 161 -1.27 21.63 -5.73
CA ALA A 161 -1.34 20.19 -5.53
C ALA A 161 0.04 19.58 -5.19
N VAL A 162 1.11 20.09 -5.82
CA VAL A 162 2.49 19.72 -5.46
C VAL A 162 2.80 20.13 -4.03
N SER A 163 2.48 21.37 -3.64
CA SER A 163 2.74 21.89 -2.29
C SER A 163 2.00 21.08 -1.21
N THR A 164 0.72 20.75 -1.44
CA THR A 164 -0.06 19.90 -0.52
C THR A 164 0.53 18.49 -0.44
N PHE A 165 1.00 17.94 -1.56
CA PHE A 165 1.67 16.64 -1.58
C PHE A 165 2.97 16.66 -0.77
N GLU A 166 3.84 17.65 -0.94
CA GLU A 166 5.09 17.77 -0.19
C GLU A 166 4.85 17.92 1.32
N GLN A 167 3.84 18.68 1.73
CA GLN A 167 3.41 18.76 3.12
C GLN A 167 2.93 17.39 3.65
N SER A 168 2.15 16.67 2.85
CA SER A 168 1.72 15.30 3.16
C SER A 168 2.88 14.31 3.30
N VAL A 169 3.94 14.48 2.49
CA VAL A 169 5.17 13.67 2.54
C VAL A 169 5.94 13.95 3.83
N GLN A 170 6.12 15.21 4.20
CA GLN A 170 6.76 15.59 5.47
C GLN A 170 5.98 15.04 6.67
N GLY A 171 4.65 15.16 6.67
CA GLY A 171 3.78 14.59 7.70
C GLY A 171 3.84 13.06 7.80
N ALA A 172 4.23 12.38 6.72
CA ALA A 172 4.47 10.94 6.67
C ALA A 172 5.88 10.53 7.14
N ASN A 173 6.69 11.46 7.66
CA ASN A 173 8.11 11.27 7.98
C ASN A 173 8.93 10.78 6.78
N LEU A 174 8.57 11.23 5.58
CA LEU A 174 9.35 11.08 4.36
C LEU A 174 9.94 12.44 3.99
N THR A 175 11.01 12.39 3.21
CA THR A 175 11.78 13.57 2.80
C THR A 175 11.76 13.72 1.28
N GLU A 176 12.24 14.84 0.76
CA GLU A 176 12.18 15.15 -0.67
C GLU A 176 12.95 14.14 -1.54
N ASP A 177 14.06 13.61 -1.05
CA ASP A 177 14.82 12.52 -1.69
C ASP A 177 14.01 11.22 -1.79
N HIS A 178 12.92 11.08 -1.03
CA HIS A 178 12.01 9.96 -1.18
C HIS A 178 10.97 10.15 -2.30
N ILE A 179 10.87 11.35 -2.88
CA ILE A 179 9.88 11.70 -3.89
C ILE A 179 10.39 11.32 -5.28
N LEU A 180 9.50 10.69 -6.03
CA LEU A 180 9.68 10.37 -7.42
C LEU A 180 8.53 10.92 -8.25
N TYR A 181 8.84 11.78 -9.21
CA TYR A 181 7.90 12.29 -10.21
C TYR A 181 7.83 11.36 -11.42
N PHE A 182 6.60 11.14 -11.90
CA PHE A 182 6.31 10.29 -13.05
C PHE A 182 6.29 11.10 -14.35
N PRO A 183 6.57 10.49 -15.51
CA PRO A 183 6.48 11.18 -16.80
C PRO A 183 5.09 11.74 -17.07
N LYS A 184 5.04 12.91 -17.70
CA LYS A 184 3.81 13.64 -18.05
C LYS A 184 3.23 13.26 -19.43
N TYR A 185 3.85 12.31 -20.11
CA TYR A 185 3.55 11.93 -21.48
C TYR A 185 3.83 10.45 -21.69
N GLY A 186 3.20 9.88 -22.72
CA GLY A 186 3.36 8.46 -23.05
C GLY A 186 2.32 7.57 -22.39
N GLU A 187 1.20 8.15 -21.96
CA GLU A 187 0.07 7.43 -21.41
C GLU A 187 -0.48 6.44 -22.42
N CYS A 188 -1.04 5.35 -21.90
CA CYS A 188 -1.78 4.41 -22.71
C CYS A 188 -3.05 5.07 -23.24
N PRO A 189 -3.27 5.11 -24.58
CA PRO A 189 -4.52 5.60 -25.13
C PRO A 189 -5.67 4.72 -24.60
N PRO A 190 -6.89 5.28 -24.44
CA PRO A 190 -8.05 4.50 -24.08
C PRO A 190 -8.29 3.48 -25.20
N GLY A 191 -7.82 2.25 -25.00
CA GLY A 191 -8.00 1.17 -25.97
C GLY A 191 -9.48 0.91 -26.23
N PRO A 192 -9.86 0.45 -27.43
CA PRO A 192 -11.22 0.01 -27.68
C PRO A 192 -11.61 -1.04 -26.65
N ARG A 193 -12.84 -0.96 -26.14
CA ARG A 193 -13.42 -1.94 -25.22
C ARG A 193 -13.22 -3.34 -25.82
N GLY A 194 -12.39 -4.17 -25.20
CA GLY A 194 -12.50 -5.61 -25.38
C GLY A 194 -11.30 -6.40 -25.91
N LEU A 195 -10.05 -6.03 -25.65
CA LEU A 195 -9.00 -7.05 -25.55
C LEU A 195 -8.45 -7.13 -24.12
N PRO A 196 -8.85 -8.12 -23.31
CA PRO A 196 -8.04 -8.50 -22.18
C PRO A 196 -6.73 -9.07 -22.73
N ALA A 197 -5.62 -8.36 -22.55
CA ALA A 197 -4.35 -9.05 -22.45
C ALA A 197 -4.45 -9.92 -21.18
N LEU A 198 -4.80 -11.19 -21.38
CA LEU A 198 -4.80 -12.20 -20.35
C LEU A 198 -3.36 -12.37 -19.89
N CYS A 199 -3.04 -12.00 -18.66
CA CYS A 199 -1.77 -12.39 -18.07
C CYS A 199 -1.79 -13.92 -17.84
N GLY A 200 -1.06 -14.65 -18.68
CA GLY A 200 -0.28 -15.78 -18.18
C GLY A 200 0.86 -15.26 -17.28
N PRO A 201 1.46 -16.12 -16.43
CA PRO A 201 2.47 -15.69 -15.47
C PRO A 201 3.75 -15.21 -16.19
N CYS A 202 4.10 -13.94 -16.04
CA CYS A 202 5.41 -13.42 -16.45
C CYS A 202 6.50 -13.82 -15.43
N PRO A 203 7.69 -14.23 -15.88
CA PRO A 203 8.76 -14.64 -14.98
C PRO A 203 9.48 -13.43 -14.35
N GLY A 204 9.58 -13.43 -13.01
CA GLY A 204 10.74 -12.92 -12.29
C GLY A 204 10.88 -11.41 -12.01
N HIS A 205 10.04 -10.82 -11.15
CA HIS A 205 10.53 -9.83 -10.17
C HIS A 205 9.50 -9.58 -9.03
N THR A 206 9.96 -9.57 -7.79
CA THR A 206 9.12 -9.59 -6.57
C THR A 206 9.49 -8.40 -5.67
N ASP A 207 8.85 -7.22 -5.80
CA ASP A 207 8.99 -6.19 -4.75
C ASP A 207 7.77 -5.22 -4.66
N PRO A 208 7.46 -4.68 -3.46
CA PRO A 208 6.11 -4.30 -3.05
C PRO A 208 5.72 -2.82 -3.19
N CYS A 209 6.66 -1.93 -3.57
CA CYS A 209 6.47 -0.49 -3.35
C CYS A 209 5.99 0.30 -4.58
N LEU A 210 6.23 -0.24 -5.77
CA LEU A 210 5.91 0.41 -7.04
C LEU A 210 4.73 -0.22 -7.75
N ALA A 211 4.06 -1.19 -7.15
CA ALA A 211 3.07 -1.96 -7.89
C ALA A 211 1.71 -1.24 -7.98
N PRO A 212 1.24 -0.96 -9.20
CA PRO A 212 0.19 -1.75 -9.83
C PRO A 212 0.72 -3.12 -10.28
N ARG A 213 2.02 -3.24 -10.55
CA ARG A 213 2.70 -4.38 -11.20
C ARG A 213 2.48 -5.80 -10.67
N PHE A 214 1.81 -6.04 -9.55
CA PHE A 214 1.55 -7.40 -9.07
C PHE A 214 0.37 -7.44 -8.10
N LEU A 215 -0.84 -7.58 -8.66
CA LEU A 215 -1.95 -8.28 -8.02
C LEU A 215 -2.56 -9.26 -8.99
#